data_AF-A0A6M7WUW0-F1
#
_entry.id   AF-A0A6M7WUW0-F1
#
_cell.length_a   1.000
_cell.length_b   1.000
_cell.length_c   1.000
_cell.angle_alpha   90.00
_cell.angle_beta   90.00
_cell.angle_gamma   90.00
#
_symmetry.space_group_name_H-M   'P 1'
#
loop_
_entity.id
_entity.type
_entity.pdbx_description
1 polymer ?
#
loop_
_entity_poly.entity_id
_entity_poly.type
_entity_poly.pdbx_seq_one_letter_code
_entity_poly.pdbx_strand_id
1 'polypeptide(L)'
;MAGHVRTFLLAAGLLSAAIVSAAAAEVAMKGPEILADLRGAHVQGDGWSQDFDDGGATSYAKGDSHQIGRWDVRGDQYCSLWPPSDAWACYDMTIDSSNPDHEQVTWISAEGSRSTAHLIRKGQ
;
A
#
# COMPACT_ATOMS: atom_id res chain seq x y z
N MET A 1 67.41 18.31 26.91
CA MET A 1 67.35 16.88 26.52
C MET A 1 65.89 16.54 26.31
N ALA A 2 65.49 16.33 25.05
CA ALA A 2 64.11 16.14 24.63
C ALA A 2 63.65 14.70 24.92
N GLY A 3 62.59 14.55 25.70
CA GLY A 3 61.91 13.27 25.95
C GLY A 3 60.59 13.21 25.19
N HIS A 4 60.46 12.24 24.29
CA HIS A 4 59.27 12.02 23.47
C HIS A 4 58.16 11.41 24.32
N VAL A 5 56.99 12.06 24.40
CA VAL A 5 55.79 11.45 24.98
C VAL A 5 54.96 10.85 23.86
N ARG A 6 54.75 9.54 23.97
CA ARG A 6 54.09 8.67 23.02
C ARG A 6 52.59 8.97 22.93
N THR A 7 52.14 9.18 21.70
CA THR A 7 50.74 9.21 21.29
C THR A 7 50.01 7.94 21.74
N PHE A 8 49.00 8.09 22.60
CA PHE A 8 47.99 7.05 22.84
C PHE A 8 46.67 7.53 22.21
N LEU A 9 46.38 7.00 21.02
CA LEU A 9 45.07 7.09 20.38
C LEU A 9 44.13 6.12 21.11
N LEU A 10 43.26 6.65 21.98
CA LEU A 10 42.12 5.90 22.50
C LEU A 10 40.97 6.01 21.50
N ALA A 11 40.87 5.01 20.64
CA ALA A 11 39.72 4.79 19.76
C ALA A 11 38.51 4.35 20.60
N ALA A 12 37.64 5.29 20.95
CA ALA A 12 36.32 4.98 21.51
C ALA A 12 35.37 4.64 20.34
N GLY A 13 35.32 3.36 19.98
CA GLY A 13 34.34 2.83 19.04
C GLY A 13 32.94 2.88 19.66
N LEU A 14 32.14 3.87 19.25
CA LEU A 14 30.70 3.83 19.50
C LEU A 14 30.08 2.75 18.59
N LEU A 15 29.64 1.66 19.21
CA LEU A 15 28.76 0.66 18.59
C LEU A 15 27.52 1.37 18.08
N SER A 16 27.42 1.52 16.76
CA SER A 16 26.19 1.89 16.08
C SER A 16 25.24 0.70 16.16
N ALA A 17 24.36 0.70 17.16
CA ALA A 17 23.21 -0.20 17.15
C ALA A 17 22.33 0.22 15.98
N ALA A 18 22.38 -0.55 14.89
CA ALA A 18 21.44 -0.41 13.78
C ALA A 18 20.04 -0.69 14.34
N ILE A 19 19.26 0.37 14.52
CA ILE A 19 17.84 0.27 14.81
C ILE A 19 17.20 -0.26 13.52
N VAL A 20 17.09 -1.57 13.39
CA VAL A 20 16.29 -2.19 12.35
C VAL A 20 14.85 -1.86 12.71
N SER A 21 14.31 -0.81 12.10
CA SER A 21 12.87 -0.57 12.13
C SER A 21 12.20 -1.76 11.46
N ALA A 22 11.52 -2.59 12.24
CA ALA A 22 10.58 -3.56 11.71
C ALA A 22 9.38 -2.76 11.19
N ALA A 23 9.47 -2.26 9.96
CA ALA A 23 8.28 -1.90 9.22
C ALA A 23 7.40 -3.16 9.20
N ALA A 24 6.16 -3.05 9.67
CA ALA A 24 5.21 -4.15 9.54
C ALA A 24 5.22 -4.57 8.07
N ALA A 25 5.54 -5.83 7.81
CA ALA A 25 5.67 -6.30 6.46
C ALA A 25 4.26 -6.37 5.87
N GLU A 26 3.99 -5.54 4.86
CA GLU A 26 2.78 -5.68 4.07
C GLU A 26 2.64 -7.14 3.58
N VAL A 27 1.44 -7.68 3.71
CA VAL A 27 1.14 -9.07 3.34
C VAL A 27 0.48 -9.08 1.97
N ALA A 28 0.98 -9.92 1.06
CA ALA A 28 0.35 -10.10 -0.25
C ALA A 28 -1.04 -10.72 -0.10
N MET A 29 -2.04 -10.08 -0.71
CA MET A 29 -3.43 -10.52 -0.67
C MET A 29 -3.70 -11.55 -1.75
N LYS A 30 -4.59 -12.51 -1.44
CA LYS A 30 -5.09 -13.51 -2.39
C LYS A 30 -6.45 -13.14 -2.93
N GLY A 31 -6.83 -13.71 -4.07
CA GLY A 31 -8.07 -13.35 -4.76
C GLY A 31 -9.32 -13.32 -3.84
N PRO A 32 -9.59 -14.38 -3.05
CA PRO A 32 -10.71 -14.38 -2.12
C PRO A 32 -10.64 -13.28 -1.05
N GLU A 33 -9.45 -12.91 -0.60
CA GLU A 33 -9.21 -11.86 0.40
C GLU A 33 -9.45 -10.49 -0.22
N ILE A 34 -8.90 -10.22 -1.40
CA ILE A 34 -9.15 -8.98 -2.16
C ILE A 34 -10.65 -8.78 -2.36
N LEU A 35 -11.35 -9.84 -2.81
CA LEU A 35 -12.78 -9.77 -3.05
C LEU A 35 -13.58 -9.51 -1.78
N ALA A 36 -13.23 -10.15 -0.67
CA ALA A 36 -13.91 -9.97 0.61
C ALA A 36 -13.67 -8.57 1.19
N ASP A 37 -12.44 -8.07 1.07
CA ASP A 37 -11.99 -6.83 1.69
C ASP A 37 -12.49 -5.59 0.95
N LEU A 38 -12.50 -5.64 -0.39
CA LEU A 38 -12.95 -4.52 -1.21
C LEU A 38 -14.47 -4.49 -1.41
N ARG A 39 -15.18 -5.61 -1.29
CA ARG A 39 -16.63 -5.64 -1.54
C ARG A 39 -17.39 -4.71 -0.59
N GLY A 40 -18.00 -3.66 -1.14
CA GLY A 40 -18.74 -2.65 -0.38
C GLY A 40 -17.86 -1.68 0.40
N ALA A 41 -16.54 -1.70 0.17
CA ALA A 41 -15.58 -0.89 0.88
C ALA A 41 -15.40 0.49 0.24
N HIS A 42 -14.86 1.40 1.04
CA HIS A 42 -14.34 2.68 0.62
C HIS A 42 -12.84 2.71 0.87
N VAL A 43 -12.07 3.30 -0.05
CA VAL A 43 -10.63 3.54 0.14
C VAL A 43 -10.31 5.01 -0.06
N GLN A 44 -9.39 5.51 0.77
CA GLN A 44 -8.96 6.90 0.74
C GLN A 44 -7.44 6.98 0.65
N GLY A 45 -6.94 7.48 -0.48
CA GLY A 45 -5.54 7.78 -0.69
C GLY A 45 -5.27 9.29 -0.65
N ASP A 46 -4.05 9.68 -1.01
CA ASP A 46 -3.65 11.09 -1.02
C ASP A 46 -4.37 11.90 -2.11
N GLY A 47 -5.42 12.62 -1.72
CA GLY A 47 -6.23 13.47 -2.60
C GLY A 47 -7.16 12.70 -3.55
N TRP A 48 -7.36 11.40 -3.33
CA TRP A 48 -8.29 10.58 -4.10
C TRP A 48 -9.01 9.58 -3.21
N SER A 49 -10.19 9.15 -3.65
CA SER A 49 -10.95 8.09 -3.01
C SER A 49 -11.60 7.19 -4.04
N GLN A 50 -11.93 5.98 -3.63
CA GLN A 50 -12.64 5.04 -4.48
C GLN A 50 -13.65 4.22 -3.67
N ASP A 51 -14.85 4.05 -4.21
CA ASP A 51 -15.86 3.16 -3.64
C ASP A 51 -15.99 1.91 -4.49
N PHE A 52 -16.22 0.78 -3.84
CA PHE A 52 -16.39 -0.53 -4.47
C PHE A 52 -17.79 -1.07 -4.18
N ASP A 53 -18.64 -1.11 -5.20
CA ASP A 53 -19.97 -1.70 -5.08
C ASP A 53 -19.86 -3.24 -5.01
N ASP A 54 -20.81 -3.87 -4.30
CA ASP A 54 -20.97 -5.32 -4.23
C ASP A 54 -21.14 -5.97 -5.63
N GLY A 55 -21.72 -5.25 -6.58
CA GLY A 55 -21.98 -5.69 -7.95
C GLY A 55 -20.83 -5.50 -8.95
N GLY A 56 -19.63 -5.14 -8.49
CA GLY A 56 -18.45 -4.95 -9.36
C GLY A 56 -18.40 -3.59 -10.08
N ALA A 57 -19.25 -2.64 -9.70
CA ALA A 57 -19.10 -1.24 -10.10
C ALA A 57 -18.15 -0.51 -9.13
N THR A 58 -17.48 0.53 -9.61
CA THR A 58 -16.64 1.36 -8.75
C THR A 58 -16.67 2.83 -9.17
N SER A 59 -16.60 3.74 -8.20
CA SER A 59 -16.46 5.19 -8.41
C SER A 59 -15.10 5.64 -7.93
N TYR A 60 -14.37 6.40 -8.73
CA TYR A 60 -13.11 7.02 -8.36
C TYR A 60 -13.22 8.53 -8.39
N ALA A 61 -12.87 9.20 -7.29
CA ALA A 61 -12.88 10.64 -7.17
C ALA A 61 -11.47 11.18 -6.89
N LYS A 62 -11.08 12.26 -7.59
CA LYS A 62 -9.82 12.98 -7.36
C LYS A 62 -9.99 14.46 -7.69
N GLY A 63 -9.92 15.32 -6.67
CA GLY A 63 -10.30 16.73 -6.81
C GLY A 63 -11.75 16.84 -7.33
N ASP A 64 -11.96 17.63 -8.38
CA ASP A 64 -13.28 17.80 -9.03
C ASP A 64 -13.61 16.69 -10.04
N SER A 65 -12.69 15.75 -10.28
CA SER A 65 -12.90 14.67 -11.25
C SER A 65 -13.56 13.47 -10.58
N HIS A 66 -14.55 12.91 -11.25
CA HIS A 66 -15.24 11.67 -10.85
C HIS A 66 -15.39 10.77 -12.07
N GLN A 67 -14.98 9.51 -11.92
CA GLN A 67 -15.08 8.49 -12.97
C GLN A 67 -15.77 7.25 -12.44
N ILE A 68 -16.65 6.67 -13.25
CA ILE A 68 -17.29 5.38 -12.98
C ILE A 68 -16.60 4.31 -13.80
N GLY A 69 -16.28 3.20 -13.16
CA GLY A 69 -15.64 2.05 -13.76
C GLY A 69 -16.25 0.75 -13.27
N ARG A 70 -15.56 -0.33 -13.62
CA ARG A 70 -15.82 -1.66 -13.08
C ARG A 70 -14.58 -2.19 -12.41
N TRP A 71 -14.77 -3.06 -11.45
CA TRP A 71 -13.70 -3.80 -10.81
C TRP A 71 -14.08 -5.28 -10.73
N ASP A 72 -13.06 -6.12 -10.67
CA ASP A 72 -13.20 -7.56 -10.50
C ASP A 72 -11.89 -8.12 -9.95
N VAL A 73 -11.91 -9.36 -9.49
CA VAL A 73 -10.72 -10.09 -9.05
C VAL A 73 -10.43 -11.21 -10.04
N ARG A 74 -9.20 -11.21 -10.60
CA ARG A 74 -8.76 -12.22 -11.57
C ARG A 74 -7.53 -12.94 -11.07
N GLY A 75 -7.69 -14.16 -10.58
CA GLY A 75 -6.63 -14.84 -9.84
C GLY A 75 -6.36 -14.12 -8.52
N ASP A 76 -5.10 -13.76 -8.27
CA ASP A 76 -4.68 -13.03 -7.07
C ASP A 76 -4.54 -11.51 -7.31
N GLN A 77 -5.19 -10.98 -8.34
CA GLN A 77 -5.06 -9.57 -8.73
C GLN A 77 -6.39 -8.84 -8.66
N TYR A 78 -6.33 -7.60 -8.20
CA TYR A 78 -7.38 -6.62 -8.41
C TYR A 78 -7.29 -6.10 -9.84
N CYS A 79 -8.41 -6.15 -10.57
CA CYS A 79 -8.49 -5.61 -11.91
C CYS A 79 -9.56 -4.54 -12.00
N SER A 80 -9.28 -3.46 -12.72
CA SER A 80 -10.22 -2.37 -12.96
C SER A 80 -10.33 -2.02 -14.45
N LEU A 81 -11.51 -1.53 -14.82
CA LEU A 81 -11.86 -1.10 -16.16
C LEU A 81 -12.46 0.30 -16.09
N TRP A 82 -11.87 1.22 -16.85
CA TRP A 82 -12.22 2.64 -16.83
C TRP A 82 -12.54 3.14 -18.24
N PRO A 83 -13.83 3.32 -18.58
CA PRO A 83 -14.23 3.91 -19.86
C PRO A 83 -13.57 5.28 -20.10
N PRO A 84 -13.21 5.61 -21.35
CA PRO A 84 -13.57 4.91 -22.59
C PRO A 84 -12.66 3.71 -22.95
N SER A 85 -11.74 3.31 -22.08
CA SER A 85 -10.94 2.10 -22.29
C SER A 85 -11.79 0.84 -22.09
N ASP A 86 -11.62 -0.13 -22.99
CA ASP A 86 -12.13 -1.50 -22.84
C ASP A 86 -11.07 -2.46 -22.28
N ALA A 87 -9.87 -1.95 -21.98
CA ALA A 87 -8.77 -2.72 -21.42
C ALA A 87 -8.82 -2.75 -19.89
N TRP A 88 -8.73 -3.95 -19.32
CA TRP A 88 -8.61 -4.15 -17.88
C TRP A 88 -7.16 -3.95 -17.44
N ALA A 89 -6.96 -3.12 -16.42
CA ALA A 89 -5.68 -2.96 -15.73
C ALA A 89 -5.71 -3.78 -14.44
N CYS A 90 -4.76 -4.71 -14.28
CA CYS A 90 -4.65 -5.60 -13.13
C CYS A 90 -3.42 -5.28 -12.29
N TYR A 91 -3.57 -5.40 -10.97
CA TYR A 91 -2.60 -5.01 -9.96
C TYR A 91 -2.51 -6.11 -8.92
N ASP A 92 -1.29 -6.43 -8.49
CA ASP A 92 -1.10 -7.17 -7.25
C ASP A 92 -1.53 -6.27 -6.09
N MET A 93 -1.99 -6.88 -5.00
CA MET A 93 -2.37 -6.13 -3.80
C MET A 93 -1.65 -6.66 -2.57
N THR A 94 -1.30 -5.73 -1.69
CA THR A 94 -0.84 -6.01 -0.34
C THR A 94 -1.68 -5.27 0.68
N ILE A 95 -1.70 -5.77 1.92
CA ILE A 95 -2.37 -5.14 3.06
C ILE A 95 -1.41 -5.00 4.24
N ASP A 96 -1.48 -3.86 4.92
CA ASP A 96 -0.86 -3.62 6.23
C ASP A 96 -1.98 -3.41 7.27
N SER A 97 -2.16 -4.42 8.11
CA SER A 97 -3.12 -4.42 9.23
C SER A 97 -2.43 -4.19 10.59
N SER A 98 -1.20 -3.66 10.60
CA SER A 98 -0.48 -3.39 11.86
C SER A 98 -1.16 -2.34 12.73
N ASN A 99 -1.95 -1.46 12.12
CA ASN A 99 -2.84 -0.53 12.80
C ASN A 99 -4.30 -0.85 12.44
N PRO A 100 -5.05 -1.53 13.32
CA PRO A 100 -6.44 -1.92 13.04
C PRO A 100 -7.40 -0.75 12.78
N ASP A 101 -7.10 0.44 13.32
CA ASP A 101 -7.90 1.65 13.09
C ASP A 101 -7.54 2.31 11.74
N HIS A 102 -6.41 1.93 11.16
CA HIS A 102 -5.85 2.51 9.94
C HIS A 102 -5.25 1.44 9.03
N GLU A 103 -6.04 0.41 8.70
CA GLU A 103 -5.61 -0.60 7.73
C GLU A 103 -5.31 0.07 6.39
N GLN A 104 -4.22 -0.35 5.74
CA GLN A 104 -3.81 0.19 4.46
C GLN A 104 -3.71 -0.93 3.43
N VAL A 105 -4.18 -0.64 2.22
CA VAL A 105 -3.99 -1.50 1.06
C VAL A 105 -3.11 -0.79 0.03
N THR A 106 -2.28 -1.57 -0.64
CA THR A 106 -1.40 -1.06 -1.70
C THR A 106 -1.63 -1.82 -2.98
N TRP A 107 -1.95 -1.09 -4.04
CA TRP A 107 -1.99 -1.61 -5.41
C TRP A 107 -0.60 -1.51 -6.02
N ILE A 108 -0.16 -2.61 -6.63
CA ILE A 108 1.16 -2.75 -7.22
C ILE A 108 1.01 -3.04 -8.71
N SER A 109 1.49 -2.06 -9.46
CA SER A 109 1.87 -2.07 -10.85
C SER A 109 2.59 -3.34 -11.37
N ALA A 110 2.37 -3.78 -12.61
CA ALA A 110 3.24 -4.80 -13.24
C ALA A 110 4.69 -4.31 -13.45
N GLU A 111 4.90 -3.00 -13.47
CA GLU A 111 6.18 -2.31 -13.53
C GLU A 111 6.75 -1.95 -12.13
N GLY A 112 6.04 -2.28 -11.04
CA GLY A 112 6.39 -1.98 -9.65
C GLY A 112 5.91 -0.63 -9.10
N SER A 113 5.11 0.16 -9.81
CA SER A 113 4.51 1.39 -9.26
C SER A 113 3.52 1.06 -8.15
N ARG A 114 3.49 1.88 -7.09
CA ARG A 114 2.70 1.60 -5.89
C ARG A 114 1.75 2.75 -5.59
N SER A 115 0.51 2.41 -5.26
CA SER A 115 -0.50 3.35 -4.78
C SER A 115 -1.07 2.80 -3.48
N THR A 116 -0.99 3.55 -2.39
CA THR A 116 -1.48 3.14 -1.07
C THR A 116 -2.73 3.93 -0.70
N ALA A 117 -3.69 3.29 -0.07
CA ALA A 117 -4.87 3.93 0.50
C ALA A 117 -5.24 3.31 1.85
N HIS A 118 -5.87 4.12 2.69
CA HIS A 118 -6.56 3.62 3.87
C HIS A 118 -7.82 2.86 3.44
N LEU A 119 -7.99 1.64 3.96
CA LEU A 119 -9.14 0.79 3.73
C LEU A 119 -10.20 1.00 4.81
N ILE A 120 -11.43 1.28 4.39
CA ILE A 120 -12.61 1.36 5.24
C ILE A 120 -13.59 0.30 4.76
N ARG A 121 -13.67 -0.82 5.48
CA ARG A 121 -14.50 -1.97 5.08
C ARG A 121 -15.98 -1.67 5.29
N LYS A 122 -16.82 -2.38 4.56
CA LYS A 122 -18.28 -2.31 4.74
C LYS A 122 -18.67 -2.60 6.19
N GLY A 123 -19.29 -1.62 6.86
CA GLY A 123 -19.81 -1.76 8.22
C GLY A 123 -18.81 -1.53 9.35
N GLN A 124 -17.59 -1.08 9.03
CA GLN A 124 -16.69 -0.44 10.01
C GLN A 124 -17.07 1.02 10.25
#